data_AF-A0A2N3FQD6-F1
#
_entry.id   AF-A0A2N3FQD6-F1
#
_cell.length_a   1.000
_cell.length_b   1.000
_cell.length_c   1.000
_cell.angle_alpha   90.00
_cell.angle_beta   90.00
_cell.angle_gamma   90.00
#
_symmetry.space_group_name_H-M   'P 1'
#
loop_
_entity.id
_entity.type
_entity.pdbx_description
1 polymer ?
#
loop_
_entity_poly.entity_id
_entity_poly.type
_entity_poly.pdbx_seq_one_letter_code
_entity_poly.pdbx_strand_id
1 'polypeptide(L)'
;MTPRPALHLPAGLRAEIQTCGYFPELVSDAVALALGPEEPVAHLVQLEATFNREEIQRHLSVLVLTASRLIVAHTDENENPGEPSQALTTTESVPLRQVNSVALSQVVSRPEHHGSRRSEVAEAWLTITWGTMRRIDLEPAHCGDPECDADHGLTGMLAGDDLTVRISATGDGAAKVAQLIAFTSALQLATGTVG
;
A
#
# COMPACT_ATOMS: atom_id res chain seq x y z
N MET A 1 1.55 -34.49 9.97
CA MET A 1 1.14 -33.30 9.18
C MET A 1 -0.37 -33.24 9.19
N THR A 2 -0.95 -32.38 10.01
CA THR A 2 -2.40 -32.11 10.00
C THR A 2 -2.74 -31.47 8.65
N PRO A 3 -3.75 -31.94 7.90
CA PRO A 3 -4.14 -31.28 6.65
C PRO A 3 -4.57 -29.85 6.98
N ARG A 4 -3.85 -28.87 6.43
CA ARG A 4 -4.22 -27.46 6.51
C ARG A 4 -5.59 -27.33 5.84
N PRO A 5 -6.60 -26.72 6.48
CA PRO A 5 -7.87 -26.47 5.83
C PRO A 5 -7.60 -25.71 4.52
N ALA A 6 -8.29 -26.09 3.46
CA ALA A 6 -8.14 -25.46 2.15
C ALA A 6 -8.71 -24.03 2.23
N LEU A 7 -7.84 -23.09 2.58
CA LEU A 7 -8.15 -21.66 2.56
C LEU A 7 -8.10 -21.23 1.10
N HIS A 8 -9.22 -20.74 0.59
CA HIS A 8 -9.35 -20.34 -0.80
C HIS A 8 -9.62 -18.83 -0.87
N LEU A 9 -8.89 -18.15 -1.73
CA LEU A 9 -9.17 -16.75 -2.04
C LEU A 9 -10.47 -16.63 -2.87
N PRO A 10 -11.24 -15.55 -2.69
CA PRO A 10 -12.32 -15.22 -3.60
C PRO A 10 -11.83 -15.18 -5.05
N ALA A 11 -12.69 -15.62 -5.97
CA ALA A 11 -12.31 -15.81 -7.38
C ALA A 11 -11.75 -14.54 -8.03
N GLY A 12 -12.29 -13.37 -7.69
CA GLY A 12 -11.81 -12.08 -8.21
C GLY A 12 -10.37 -11.78 -7.79
N LEU A 13 -10.08 -11.83 -6.48
CA LEU A 13 -8.75 -11.59 -5.93
C LEU A 13 -7.73 -12.60 -6.49
N ARG A 14 -8.09 -13.88 -6.55
CA ARG A 14 -7.23 -14.92 -7.15
C ARG A 14 -6.93 -14.63 -8.62
N ALA A 15 -7.94 -14.24 -9.40
CA ALA A 15 -7.75 -13.93 -10.82
C ALA A 15 -6.85 -12.70 -11.03
N GLU A 16 -6.94 -11.70 -10.15
CA GLU A 16 -6.09 -10.52 -10.22
C GLU A 16 -4.62 -10.85 -9.90
N ILE A 17 -4.37 -11.64 -8.84
CA ILE A 17 -3.04 -12.17 -8.52
C ILE A 17 -2.48 -13.00 -9.69
N GLN A 18 -3.29 -13.87 -10.29
CA GLN A 18 -2.89 -14.68 -11.44
C GLN A 18 -2.55 -13.82 -12.66
N THR A 19 -3.36 -12.79 -12.92
CA THR A 19 -3.13 -11.85 -14.03
C THR A 19 -1.84 -11.06 -13.83
N CYS A 20 -1.49 -10.74 -12.59
CA CYS A 20 -0.23 -10.08 -12.25
C CYS A 20 1.01 -10.94 -12.56
N GLY A 21 0.90 -12.26 -12.44
CA GLY A 21 1.93 -13.21 -12.87
C GLY A 21 3.19 -13.29 -11.99
N TYR A 22 3.26 -12.53 -10.89
CA TYR A 22 4.42 -12.51 -9.99
C TYR A 22 4.22 -13.50 -8.82
N PHE A 23 4.82 -14.69 -8.92
CA PHE A 23 4.68 -15.80 -7.96
C PHE A 23 3.23 -16.10 -7.53
N PRO A 24 2.27 -16.28 -8.48
CA PRO A 24 0.85 -16.21 -8.18
C PRO A 24 0.36 -17.26 -7.16
N GLU A 25 0.94 -18.48 -7.17
CA GLU A 25 0.58 -19.53 -6.22
C GLU A 25 1.11 -19.22 -4.81
N LEU A 26 2.36 -18.76 -4.69
CA LEU A 26 2.97 -18.35 -3.42
C LEU A 26 2.18 -17.20 -2.78
N VAL A 27 1.88 -16.17 -3.57
CA VAL A 27 1.10 -15.01 -3.13
C VAL A 27 -0.30 -15.44 -2.72
N SER A 28 -0.95 -16.29 -3.53
CA SER A 28 -2.30 -16.77 -3.22
C SER A 28 -2.33 -17.55 -1.90
N ASP A 29 -1.36 -18.43 -1.67
CA ASP A 29 -1.26 -19.24 -0.46
C ASP A 29 -0.98 -18.41 0.80
N ALA A 30 -0.15 -17.37 0.67
CA ALA A 30 0.18 -16.44 1.76
C ALA A 30 -1.02 -15.57 2.12
N VAL A 31 -1.68 -14.97 1.12
CA VAL A 31 -2.87 -14.13 1.35
C VAL A 31 -4.03 -14.97 1.87
N ALA A 32 -4.23 -16.19 1.35
CA ALA A 32 -5.26 -17.10 1.86
C ALA A 32 -5.03 -17.48 3.32
N LEU A 33 -3.77 -17.71 3.70
CA LEU A 33 -3.41 -17.98 5.09
C LEU A 33 -3.75 -16.79 5.99
N ALA A 34 -3.36 -15.58 5.58
CA ALA A 34 -3.59 -14.36 6.37
C ALA A 34 -5.08 -14.01 6.50
N LEU A 35 -5.83 -14.18 5.40
CA LEU A 35 -7.28 -13.94 5.33
C LEU A 35 -8.06 -14.91 6.20
N GLY A 36 -7.66 -16.19 6.20
CA GLY A 36 -8.39 -17.23 6.92
C GLY A 36 -9.82 -17.36 6.36
N PRO A 37 -10.85 -17.46 7.21
CA PRO A 37 -12.24 -17.63 6.78
C PRO A 37 -12.98 -16.30 6.52
N GLU A 38 -12.34 -15.15 6.66
CA GLU A 38 -13.00 -13.85 6.47
C GLU A 38 -13.28 -13.57 4.99
N GLU A 39 -14.41 -12.90 4.73
CA GLU A 39 -14.75 -12.43 3.38
C GLU A 39 -14.16 -11.02 3.14
N PRO A 40 -13.43 -10.82 2.04
CA PRO A 40 -12.98 -9.51 1.62
C PRO A 40 -14.14 -8.59 1.22
N VAL A 41 -14.13 -7.38 1.76
CA VAL A 41 -15.00 -6.27 1.35
C VAL A 41 -14.44 -5.59 0.10
N ALA A 42 -13.12 -5.40 0.05
CA ALA A 42 -12.41 -4.82 -1.08
C ALA A 42 -10.97 -5.38 -1.14
N HIS A 43 -10.36 -5.35 -2.31
CA HIS A 43 -8.94 -5.69 -2.47
C HIS A 43 -8.27 -4.82 -3.53
N LEU A 44 -6.94 -4.79 -3.49
CA LEU A 44 -6.07 -4.16 -4.48
C LEU A 44 -4.80 -5.00 -4.63
N VAL A 45 -4.41 -5.34 -5.86
CA VAL A 45 -3.13 -6.00 -6.15
C VAL A 45 -2.27 -5.04 -6.98
N GLN A 46 -1.14 -4.56 -6.47
CA GLN A 46 -0.26 -3.66 -7.23
C GLN A 46 1.15 -4.24 -7.36
N LEU A 47 1.64 -4.34 -8.59
CA LEU A 47 3.02 -4.71 -8.87
C LEU A 47 3.80 -3.46 -9.24
N GLU A 48 4.75 -3.10 -8.40
CA GLU A 48 5.68 -2.01 -8.64
C GLU A 48 6.98 -2.56 -9.22
N ALA A 49 7.49 -1.88 -10.24
CA ALA A 49 8.79 -2.19 -10.83
C ALA A 49 9.66 -0.94 -10.73
N THR A 50 10.66 -1.00 -9.86
CA THR A 50 11.62 0.09 -9.67
C THR A 50 12.91 -0.23 -10.40
N PHE A 51 13.35 0.70 -11.24
CA PHE A 51 14.64 0.61 -11.91
C PHE A 51 15.69 1.25 -11.00
N ASN A 52 16.59 0.43 -10.45
CA ASN A 52 17.85 0.94 -9.90
C ASN A 52 18.94 0.81 -10.98
N ARG A 53 20.06 1.52 -10.83
CA ARG A 53 21.13 1.61 -11.85
C ARG A 53 21.72 0.26 -12.28
N GLU A 54 21.53 -0.79 -11.48
CA GLU A 54 22.12 -2.11 -11.70
C GLU A 54 21.04 -3.20 -11.92
N GLU A 55 19.82 -3.04 -11.39
CA GLU A 55 18.81 -4.11 -11.34
C GLU A 55 17.36 -3.58 -11.38
N ILE A 56 16.44 -4.43 -11.84
CA ILE A 56 14.99 -4.19 -11.79
C ILE A 56 14.46 -4.87 -10.52
N GLN A 57 13.98 -4.08 -9.56
CA GLN A 57 13.34 -4.60 -8.36
C GLN A 57 11.83 -4.63 -8.55
N ARG A 58 11.24 -5.83 -8.43
CA ARG A 58 9.80 -6.05 -8.49
C ARG A 58 9.26 -6.28 -7.08
N HIS A 59 8.23 -5.52 -6.75
CA HIS A 59 7.57 -5.57 -5.47
C HIS A 59 6.06 -5.70 -5.68
N LEU A 60 5.45 -6.75 -5.17
CA LEU A 60 4.01 -6.94 -5.22
C LEU A 60 3.39 -6.58 -3.87
N SER A 61 2.43 -5.67 -3.87
CA SER A 61 1.56 -5.38 -2.75
C SER A 61 0.16 -5.95 -3.00
N VAL A 62 -0.36 -6.75 -2.06
CA VAL A 62 -1.77 -7.17 -2.03
C VAL A 62 -2.43 -6.63 -0.78
N LEU A 63 -3.43 -5.77 -0.96
CA LEU A 63 -4.22 -5.21 0.12
C LEU A 63 -5.59 -5.87 0.13
N VAL A 64 -6.03 -6.33 1.30
CA VAL A 64 -7.34 -6.96 1.49
C VAL A 64 -8.04 -6.32 2.68
N LEU A 65 -9.15 -5.64 2.43
CA LEU A 65 -10.00 -5.08 3.47
C LEU A 65 -11.07 -6.11 3.85
N THR A 66 -11.16 -6.48 5.13
CA THR A 66 -12.28 -7.24 5.68
C THR A 66 -13.18 -6.33 6.51
N ALA A 67 -14.23 -6.89 7.10
CA ALA A 67 -15.08 -6.15 8.04
C ALA A 67 -14.34 -5.71 9.32
N SER A 68 -13.17 -6.27 9.64
CA SER A 68 -12.50 -6.09 10.94
C SER A 68 -11.07 -5.58 10.86
N ARG A 69 -10.38 -5.82 9.74
CA ARG A 69 -8.95 -5.52 9.58
C ARG A 69 -8.57 -5.27 8.12
N LEU A 70 -7.46 -4.57 7.94
CA LEU A 70 -6.71 -4.50 6.69
C LEU A 70 -5.63 -5.57 6.74
N ILE A 71 -5.53 -6.38 5.71
CA ILE A 71 -4.41 -7.31 5.50
C ILE A 71 -3.54 -6.72 4.40
N VAL A 72 -2.25 -6.65 4.66
CA VAL A 72 -1.23 -6.16 3.73
C VAL A 72 -0.27 -7.32 3.48
N ALA A 73 -0.08 -7.70 2.22
CA ALA A 73 0.91 -8.67 1.83
C ALA A 73 1.91 -8.04 0.86
N HIS A 74 3.19 -8.25 1.13
CA HIS A 74 4.30 -7.78 0.33
C HIS A 74 5.09 -8.98 -0.17
N THR A 75 5.37 -9.04 -1.47
CA THR A 75 6.23 -10.07 -2.07
C THR A 75 7.35 -9.43 -2.86
N ASP A 76 8.59 -9.77 -2.49
CA ASP A 76 9.83 -9.36 -3.12
C ASP A 76 10.61 -10.57 -3.62
N GLU A 77 11.53 -10.33 -4.56
CA GLU A 77 12.49 -11.33 -5.05
C GLU A 77 13.92 -10.83 -4.78
N ASN A 78 14.75 -11.70 -4.22
CA ASN A 78 16.17 -11.46 -4.03
C ASN A 78 16.95 -12.33 -5.03
N GLU A 79 17.63 -11.68 -5.96
CA GLU A 79 18.51 -12.32 -6.94
C GLU A 79 19.97 -12.04 -6.58
N ASN A 80 20.61 -12.94 -5.83
CA ASN A 80 22.04 -12.83 -5.53
C ASN A 80 22.86 -13.62 -6.58
N PRO A 81 23.92 -13.03 -7.18
CA PRO A 81 24.76 -13.73 -8.14
C PRO A 81 25.38 -15.02 -7.55
N GLY A 82 25.06 -16.16 -8.16
CA GLY A 82 25.57 -17.47 -7.76
C GLY A 82 24.74 -18.20 -6.70
N GLU A 83 23.63 -17.61 -6.25
CA GLU A 83 22.65 -18.25 -5.35
C GLU A 83 21.32 -18.50 -6.08
N PRO A 84 20.52 -19.49 -5.66
CA PRO A 84 19.15 -19.64 -6.13
C PRO A 84 18.31 -18.40 -5.78
N SER A 85 17.45 -17.95 -6.70
CA SER A 85 16.47 -16.89 -6.43
C SER A 85 15.58 -17.24 -5.24
N GLN A 86 15.32 -16.25 -4.38
CA GLN A 86 14.46 -16.39 -3.22
C GLN A 86 13.36 -15.34 -3.26
N ALA A 87 12.11 -15.79 -3.18
CA ALA A 87 10.97 -14.91 -2.97
C ALA A 87 10.66 -14.81 -1.47
N LEU A 88 10.50 -13.59 -0.96
CA LEU A 88 10.08 -13.31 0.40
C LEU A 88 8.65 -12.76 0.35
N THR A 89 7.71 -13.40 1.05
CA THR A 89 6.37 -12.85 1.26
C THR A 89 6.13 -12.57 2.73
N THR A 90 5.80 -11.32 3.05
CA THR A 90 5.42 -10.88 4.39
C THR A 90 3.95 -10.51 4.40
N THR A 91 3.21 -10.92 5.43
CA THR A 91 1.80 -10.52 5.62
C THR A 91 1.63 -9.84 6.98
N GLU A 92 0.99 -8.68 6.98
CA GLU A 92 0.62 -7.93 8.17
C GLU A 92 -0.91 -7.86 8.27
N SER A 93 -1.42 -7.89 9.51
CA SER A 93 -2.85 -7.72 9.77
C SER A 93 -3.07 -6.58 10.75
N VAL A 94 -3.70 -5.52 10.24
CA VAL A 94 -3.89 -4.25 10.93
C VAL A 94 -5.37 -4.11 11.29
N PRO A 95 -5.76 -4.17 12.58
CA PRO A 95 -7.13 -3.90 13.00
C PRO A 95 -7.57 -2.51 12.52
N LEU A 96 -8.80 -2.37 12.00
CA LEU A 96 -9.25 -1.07 11.45
C LEU A 96 -9.19 0.06 12.48
N ARG A 97 -9.40 -0.26 13.77
CA ARG A 97 -9.27 0.69 14.89
C ARG A 97 -7.86 1.23 15.13
N GLN A 98 -6.82 0.61 14.56
CA GLN A 98 -5.42 1.05 14.66
C GLN A 98 -5.00 1.91 13.47
N VAL A 99 -5.80 1.94 12.40
CA VAL A 99 -5.54 2.82 11.26
C VAL A 99 -5.83 4.25 11.69
N ASN A 100 -4.79 5.06 11.78
CA ASN A 100 -4.86 6.44 12.26
C ASN A 100 -5.24 7.40 11.12
N SER A 101 -4.79 7.13 9.90
CA SER A 101 -5.04 7.97 8.72
C SER A 101 -5.07 7.15 7.44
N VAL A 102 -5.96 7.53 6.53
CA VAL A 102 -6.08 6.99 5.17
C VAL A 102 -6.27 8.17 4.22
N ALA A 103 -5.24 8.50 3.45
CA ALA A 103 -5.24 9.61 2.51
C ALA A 103 -5.32 9.10 1.05
N LEU A 104 -6.18 9.75 0.26
CA LEU A 104 -6.23 9.60 -1.19
C LEU A 104 -5.77 10.91 -1.81
N SER A 105 -4.80 10.83 -2.71
CA SER A 105 -4.40 11.96 -3.55
C SER A 105 -4.57 11.60 -5.02
N GLN A 106 -4.97 12.58 -5.82
CA GLN A 106 -5.31 12.38 -7.23
C GLN A 106 -4.79 13.53 -8.07
N VAL A 107 -4.16 13.20 -9.20
CA VAL A 107 -3.78 14.16 -10.24
C VAL A 107 -4.76 14.03 -11.39
N VAL A 108 -5.48 15.12 -11.68
CA VAL A 108 -6.49 15.16 -12.75
C VAL A 108 -5.92 15.89 -13.95
N SER A 109 -5.99 15.27 -15.13
CA SER A 109 -5.65 15.93 -16.39
C SER A 109 -6.80 16.81 -16.87
N ARG A 110 -6.46 17.95 -17.47
CA ARG A 110 -7.41 18.95 -18.00
C ARG A 110 -8.52 19.29 -16.99
N PRO A 111 -8.18 19.76 -15.77
CA PRO A 111 -9.16 20.01 -14.70
C PRO A 111 -10.23 21.05 -15.08
N GLU A 112 -9.95 21.95 -16.04
CA GLU A 112 -10.92 22.87 -16.62
C GLU A 112 -12.09 22.18 -17.34
N HIS A 113 -11.95 20.88 -17.64
CA HIS A 113 -12.95 20.03 -18.27
C HIS A 113 -13.52 18.95 -17.33
N HIS A 114 -13.38 19.14 -16.01
CA HIS A 114 -13.85 18.18 -15.01
C HIS A 114 -15.33 17.77 -15.22
N GLY A 115 -15.63 16.48 -15.07
CA GLY A 115 -16.95 15.90 -15.32
C GLY A 115 -17.26 15.59 -16.78
N SER A 116 -16.36 15.92 -17.72
CA SER A 116 -16.47 15.53 -19.13
C SER A 116 -15.52 14.40 -19.49
N ARG A 117 -15.72 13.79 -20.66
CA ARG A 117 -14.81 12.76 -21.21
C ARG A 117 -13.39 13.26 -21.55
N ARG A 118 -13.13 14.56 -21.42
CA ARG A 118 -11.81 15.17 -21.70
C ARG A 118 -10.92 15.26 -20.46
N SER A 119 -11.47 14.98 -19.28
CA SER A 119 -10.76 14.99 -18.01
C SER A 119 -10.75 13.58 -17.43
N GLU A 120 -9.60 13.18 -16.89
CA GLU A 120 -9.40 11.87 -16.29
C GLU A 120 -8.39 11.96 -15.15
N VAL A 121 -8.45 11.02 -14.21
CA VAL A 121 -7.43 10.88 -13.16
C VAL A 121 -6.20 10.24 -13.80
N ALA A 122 -5.15 11.04 -13.97
CA ALA A 122 -3.88 10.61 -14.56
C ALA A 122 -3.04 9.77 -13.59
N GLU A 123 -3.15 10.06 -12.29
CA GLU A 123 -2.41 9.38 -11.22
C GLU A 123 -3.21 9.45 -9.93
N ALA A 124 -3.11 8.42 -9.11
CA ALA A 124 -3.61 8.44 -7.74
C ALA A 124 -2.64 7.68 -6.82
N TRP A 125 -2.62 8.07 -5.54
CA TRP A 125 -1.94 7.30 -4.51
C TRP A 125 -2.75 7.23 -3.23
N LEU A 126 -2.64 6.06 -2.60
CA LEU A 126 -3.13 5.74 -1.28
C LEU A 126 -1.96 5.85 -0.31
N THR A 127 -2.13 6.58 0.77
CA THR A 127 -1.20 6.61 1.91
C THR A 127 -1.94 6.20 3.16
N ILE A 128 -1.37 5.28 3.93
CA ILE A 128 -1.95 4.78 5.17
C ILE A 128 -0.94 4.89 6.31
N THR A 129 -1.42 5.30 7.48
CA THR A 129 -0.64 5.36 8.71
C THR A 129 -1.38 4.62 9.83
N TRP A 130 -0.76 3.59 10.42
CA TRP A 130 -1.19 2.87 11.64
C TRP A 130 -0.11 2.86 12.75
N GLY A 131 1.10 3.36 12.46
CA GLY A 131 2.09 3.74 13.46
C GLY A 131 3.05 2.64 13.88
N THR A 132 3.27 1.62 13.05
CA THR A 132 4.25 0.54 13.29
C THR A 132 5.68 1.06 13.08
N MET A 133 5.90 1.97 12.13
CA MET A 133 7.18 2.66 11.93
C MET A 133 7.03 4.18 12.15
N ARG A 134 7.72 4.71 13.18
CA ARG A 134 7.82 6.16 13.41
C ARG A 134 9.27 6.58 13.38
N ARG A 135 9.62 7.45 12.44
CA ARG A 135 10.92 8.13 12.43
C ARG A 135 10.74 9.52 13.02
N ILE A 136 11.60 9.87 13.96
CA ILE A 136 11.67 11.22 14.53
C ILE A 136 12.92 11.87 13.96
N ASP A 137 12.75 12.82 13.06
CA ASP A 137 13.84 13.68 12.60
C ASP A 137 13.91 14.89 13.53
N LEU A 138 15.04 15.04 14.23
CA LEU A 138 15.28 16.11 15.19
C LEU A 138 16.32 17.08 14.64
N GLU A 139 16.04 18.37 14.76
CA GLU A 139 16.97 19.45 14.43
C GLU A 139 17.01 20.48 15.57
N PRO A 140 18.11 21.25 15.71
CA PRO A 140 18.16 22.34 16.67
C PRO A 140 17.02 23.32 16.43
N ALA A 141 16.30 23.67 17.50
CA ALA A 141 15.32 24.74 17.42
C ALA A 141 16.04 26.08 17.30
N HIS A 142 15.53 26.97 16.44
CA HIS A 142 16.06 28.32 16.25
C HIS A 142 14.95 29.34 16.51
N CYS A 143 15.31 30.53 16.99
CA CYS A 143 14.40 31.67 17.04
C CYS A 143 14.69 32.64 15.88
N GLY A 144 13.80 33.60 15.65
CA GLY A 144 13.95 34.58 14.57
C GLY A 144 15.02 35.66 14.84
N ASP A 145 15.73 35.59 15.96
CA ASP A 145 16.79 36.53 16.33
C ASP A 145 18.16 36.00 15.90
N PRO A 146 18.84 36.64 14.94
CA PRO A 146 20.14 36.20 14.45
C PRO A 146 21.29 36.35 15.47
N GLU A 147 21.10 37.11 16.54
CA GLU A 147 22.10 37.33 17.59
C GLU A 147 21.87 36.46 18.85
N CYS A 148 20.91 35.52 18.78
CA CYS A 148 20.54 34.68 19.92
C CYS A 148 21.38 33.41 20.01
N ASP A 149 22.28 33.36 21.00
CA ASP A 149 23.14 32.19 21.31
C ASP A 149 22.51 31.21 22.33
N ALA A 150 21.21 31.34 22.60
CA ALA A 150 20.52 30.48 23.58
C ALA A 150 20.25 29.07 23.02
N ASP A 151 20.41 28.04 23.85
CA ASP A 151 19.97 26.68 23.53
C ASP A 151 18.44 26.60 23.63
N HIS A 152 17.78 26.50 22.47
CA HIS A 152 16.33 26.38 22.38
C HIS A 152 15.83 24.93 22.35
N GLY A 153 16.72 23.96 22.57
CA GLY A 153 16.42 22.54 22.50
C GLY A 153 16.27 22.06 21.07
N LEU A 154 15.50 20.98 20.89
CA LEU A 154 15.27 20.34 19.60
C LEU A 154 13.82 20.55 19.17
N THR A 155 13.62 20.84 17.89
CA THR A 155 12.33 20.65 17.22
C THR A 155 12.37 19.33 16.45
N GLY A 156 11.22 18.70 16.29
CA GLY A 156 11.12 17.38 15.69
C GLY A 156 9.96 17.25 14.73
N MET A 157 10.18 16.55 13.64
CA MET A 157 9.13 16.13 12.72
C MET A 157 8.91 14.62 12.89
N LEU A 158 7.66 14.25 13.15
CA LEU A 158 7.23 12.85 13.07
C LEU A 158 6.89 12.56 11.61
N ALA A 159 7.74 11.75 10.96
CA ALA A 159 7.51 11.26 9.61
C ALA A 159 7.32 9.75 9.66
N GLY A 160 6.29 9.26 8.97
CA GLY A 160 5.99 7.84 8.91
C GLY A 160 4.68 7.58 8.21
N ASP A 161 4.77 7.24 6.93
CA ASP A 161 3.71 6.52 6.24
C ASP A 161 4.06 5.03 6.35
N ASP A 162 3.15 4.21 6.86
CA ASP A 162 3.39 2.76 6.96
C ASP A 162 3.25 2.10 5.58
N LEU A 163 2.36 2.62 4.73
CA LEU A 163 2.18 2.15 3.36
C LEU A 163 1.83 3.31 2.42
N THR A 164 2.49 3.34 1.25
CA THR A 164 2.04 4.14 0.11
C THR A 164 1.95 3.26 -1.12
N VAL A 165 0.83 3.33 -1.85
CA VAL A 165 0.63 2.67 -3.14
C VAL A 165 0.28 3.72 -4.17
N ARG A 166 1.08 3.83 -5.24
CA ARG A 166 0.91 4.83 -6.30
C ARG A 166 0.67 4.16 -7.64
N ILE A 167 -0.37 4.60 -8.34
CA ILE A 167 -0.80 4.01 -9.61
C ILE A 167 -1.03 5.14 -10.62
N SER A 168 -0.54 4.95 -11.84
CA SER A 168 -0.71 5.91 -12.93
C SER A 168 -1.51 5.32 -14.08
N ALA A 169 -2.31 6.15 -14.75
CA ALA A 169 -3.06 5.71 -15.92
C ALA A 169 -2.13 5.32 -17.08
N THR A 170 -0.99 5.98 -17.21
CA THR A 170 0.01 5.70 -18.26
C THR A 170 0.76 4.39 -18.02
N GLY A 171 1.10 4.08 -16.76
CA GLY A 171 1.84 2.86 -16.42
C GLY A 171 0.94 1.64 -16.23
N ASP A 172 -0.16 1.79 -15.50
CA ASP A 172 -0.98 0.69 -15.01
C ASP A 172 -2.38 0.64 -15.65
N GLY A 173 -2.77 1.71 -16.36
CA GLY A 173 -4.07 1.85 -16.99
C GLY A 173 -5.13 2.52 -16.11
N ALA A 174 -6.08 3.20 -16.75
CA ALA A 174 -7.16 3.93 -16.08
C ALA A 174 -8.04 3.03 -15.19
N ALA A 175 -8.22 1.77 -15.57
CA ALA A 175 -8.97 0.80 -14.76
C ALA A 175 -8.29 0.55 -13.41
N LYS A 176 -6.95 0.49 -13.37
CA LYS A 176 -6.19 0.27 -12.14
C LYS A 176 -6.23 1.47 -11.21
N VAL A 177 -6.16 2.68 -11.78
CA VAL A 177 -6.37 3.94 -11.05
C VAL A 177 -7.77 3.95 -10.40
N ALA A 178 -8.80 3.55 -11.13
CA ALA A 178 -10.16 3.47 -10.60
C ALA A 178 -10.29 2.44 -9.46
N GLN A 179 -9.61 1.28 -9.57
CA GLN A 179 -9.56 0.28 -8.50
C GLN A 179 -8.91 0.83 -7.22
N LEU A 180 -7.77 1.53 -7.34
CA LEU A 180 -7.12 2.17 -6.20
C LEU A 180 -8.04 3.17 -5.50
N ILE A 181 -8.73 4.02 -6.26
CA ILE A 181 -9.67 5.00 -5.72
C ILE A 181 -10.83 4.30 -5.00
N ALA A 182 -11.39 3.24 -5.59
CA ALA A 182 -12.49 2.47 -5.01
C ALA A 182 -12.06 1.77 -3.71
N PHE A 183 -10.90 1.11 -3.71
CA PHE A 183 -10.32 0.47 -2.54
C PHE A 183 -10.07 1.49 -1.42
N THR A 184 -9.44 2.62 -1.75
CA THR A 184 -9.15 3.68 -0.79
C THR A 184 -10.42 4.25 -0.19
N SER A 185 -11.45 4.50 -1.01
CA SER A 185 -12.76 4.98 -0.55
C SER A 185 -13.42 3.99 0.42
N ALA A 186 -13.36 2.68 0.11
CA ALA A 186 -13.88 1.65 1.00
C ALA A 186 -13.13 1.61 2.34
N LEU A 187 -11.80 1.74 2.31
CA LEU A 187 -10.98 1.79 3.52
C LEU A 187 -11.24 3.05 4.35
N GLN A 188 -11.38 4.22 3.71
CA GLN A 188 -11.74 5.48 4.38
C GLN A 188 -13.09 5.37 5.08
N LEU A 189 -14.09 4.76 4.44
CA LEU A 189 -15.39 4.54 5.05
C LEU A 189 -15.30 3.57 6.24
N ALA A 190 -14.58 2.46 6.09
CA ALA A 190 -14.46 1.44 7.12
C ALA A 190 -13.66 1.90 8.35
N THR A 191 -12.76 2.88 8.18
CA THR A 191 -11.93 3.45 9.27
C THR A 191 -12.54 4.73 9.86
N GLY A 192 -13.34 5.46 9.07
CA GLY A 192 -14.04 6.67 9.51
C GLY A 192 -15.33 6.41 10.31
N THR A 193 -15.87 5.19 10.30
CA THR A 193 -17.01 4.84 11.14
C THR A 193 -16.55 4.67 12.59
N VAL A 194 -16.84 5.69 13.41
CA VAL A 194 -16.74 5.58 14.86
C VAL A 194 -17.75 4.54 15.34
N GLY A 195 -17.26 3.43 15.90
CA GLY A 195 -18.06 2.55 16.73
C GLY A 195 -18.34 3.20 18.08
#